data_AF-A0A484MGM3-F1
#
_entry.id   AF-A0A484MGM3-F1
#
_cell.length_a   1.000
_cell.length_b   1.000
_cell.length_c   1.000
_cell.angle_alpha   90.00
_cell.angle_beta   90.00
_cell.angle_gamma   90.00
#
_symmetry.space_group_name_H-M   'P 1'
#
loop_
_entity.id
_entity.type
_entity.pdbx_description
1 polymer ?
#
loop_
_entity_poly.entity_id
_entity_poly.type
_entity_poly.pdbx_seq_one_letter_code
_entity_poly.pdbx_strand_id
1 'polypeptide(L)'
;MGDIIANIPTVINDLDNQCITTLPLEEEIKAAIWQLNPNSSAGPDGYNGEFFRHFWDIIKAYLISSTHEYFQGIPIPMAFRSTNITLIPKVEGAREIGDYRPIALSTFSSKMLSRIVANKLGPMLNKIISPEQAGFQKGKDYTTGPTRTNAMDLREYMLEWWLSHSKTSLRGLLRK
;
A
#
# COMPACT_ATOMS: atom_id res chain seq x y z
N MET A 1 -10.84 14.00 -27.23
CA MET A 1 -10.57 13.59 -25.82
C MET A 1 -11.22 14.52 -24.79
N GLY A 2 -11.53 15.78 -25.12
CA GLY A 2 -12.17 16.73 -24.19
C GLY A 2 -13.58 16.36 -23.72
N ASP A 3 -14.39 15.68 -24.54
CA ASP A 3 -15.80 15.38 -24.19
C ASP A 3 -15.97 14.31 -23.11
N ILE A 4 -14.99 13.41 -22.93
CA ILE A 4 -15.09 12.33 -21.94
C ILE A 4 -14.79 12.88 -20.54
N ILE A 5 -13.80 13.77 -20.40
CA ILE A 5 -13.39 14.34 -19.11
C ILE A 5 -14.50 15.23 -18.54
N ALA A 6 -15.25 15.94 -19.40
CA ALA A 6 -16.38 16.76 -18.98
C ALA A 6 -17.53 15.97 -18.31
N ASN A 7 -17.60 14.65 -18.56
CA ASN A 7 -18.62 13.78 -17.96
C ASN A 7 -18.14 13.09 -16.67
N ILE A 8 -16.88 13.29 -16.25
CA ILE A 8 -16.36 12.73 -15.00
C ILE A 8 -16.73 13.69 -13.86
N PRO A 9 -17.53 13.27 -12.87
CA PRO A 9 -17.88 14.13 -11.76
C PRO A 9 -16.65 14.47 -10.92
N THR A 10 -16.48 15.75 -10.59
CA THR A 10 -15.45 16.21 -9.64
C THR A 10 -15.87 15.84 -8.22
N VAL A 11 -15.44 14.68 -7.75
CA VAL A 11 -15.78 14.13 -6.42
C VAL A 11 -14.77 14.48 -5.33
N ILE A 12 -13.56 14.88 -5.70
CA ILE A 12 -12.47 15.27 -4.79
C ILE A 12 -12.36 16.79 -4.76
N ASN A 13 -12.42 17.38 -3.57
CA ASN A 13 -12.27 18.82 -3.36
C ASN A 13 -10.87 19.19 -2.84
N ASP A 14 -10.63 20.49 -2.66
CA ASP A 14 -9.32 20.98 -2.19
C ASP A 14 -8.97 20.52 -0.77
N LEU A 15 -9.98 20.33 0.10
CA LEU A 15 -9.77 19.78 1.45
C LEU A 15 -9.31 18.33 1.38
N ASP A 16 -9.92 17.52 0.51
CA ASP A 16 -9.52 16.13 0.26
C ASP A 16 -8.07 16.07 -0.25
N ASN A 17 -7.72 16.93 -1.21
CA ASN A 17 -6.35 17.02 -1.72
C ASN A 17 -5.37 17.38 -0.59
N GLN A 18 -5.68 18.41 0.19
CA GLN A 18 -4.85 18.81 1.33
C GLN A 18 -4.68 17.67 2.35
N CYS A 19 -5.74 16.93 2.67
CA CYS A 19 -5.66 15.82 3.61
C CYS A 19 -4.67 14.72 3.17
N ILE A 20 -4.57 14.43 1.87
CA ILE A 20 -3.62 13.43 1.34
C ILE A 20 -2.20 13.98 1.22
N THR A 21 -2.04 15.25 0.84
CA THR A 21 -0.71 15.83 0.58
C THR A 21 -0.03 16.39 1.82
N THR A 22 -0.77 16.57 2.92
CA THR A 22 -0.20 17.08 4.18
C THR A 22 0.82 16.10 4.76
N LEU A 23 1.93 16.66 5.27
CA LEU A 23 2.99 15.89 5.92
C LEU A 23 2.43 15.08 7.10
N PRO A 24 2.71 13.76 7.16
CA PRO A 24 2.30 12.93 8.28
C PRO A 24 2.96 13.38 9.60
N LEU A 25 2.18 13.37 10.69
CA LEU A 25 2.71 13.60 12.04
C LEU A 25 3.48 12.37 12.54
N GLU A 26 4.36 12.56 13.55
CA GLU A 26 5.10 11.45 14.20
C GLU A 26 4.14 10.34 14.66
N GLU A 27 2.99 10.70 15.24
CA GLU A 27 1.99 9.74 15.70
C GLU A 27 1.32 8.97 14.55
N GLU A 28 1.10 9.60 13.39
CA GLU A 28 0.57 8.89 12.22
C GLU A 28 1.57 7.86 11.69
N ILE A 29 2.86 8.22 11.67
CA ILE A 29 3.96 7.34 11.24
C ILE A 29 4.12 6.17 12.21
N LYS A 30 4.14 6.46 13.52
CA LYS A 30 4.20 5.46 14.57
C LYS A 30 2.99 4.52 14.51
N ALA A 31 1.78 5.07 14.38
CA ALA A 31 0.57 4.26 14.23
C ALA A 31 0.65 3.34 13.01
N ALA A 32 1.18 3.80 11.87
CA ALA A 32 1.36 2.97 10.69
C ALA A 32 2.27 1.75 10.95
N ILE A 33 3.37 1.92 11.69
CA ILE A 33 4.26 0.82 12.09
C ILE A 33 3.54 -0.18 13.00
N TRP A 34 2.75 0.29 13.96
CA TRP A 34 2.00 -0.57 14.89
C TRP A 34 0.82 -1.28 14.24
N GLN A 35 0.28 -0.75 13.16
CA GLN A 35 -0.79 -1.37 12.38
C GLN A 35 -0.30 -2.50 11.45
N LEU A 36 1.00 -2.57 11.16
CA LEU A 36 1.60 -3.63 10.35
C LEU A 36 1.96 -4.85 11.22
N ASN A 37 1.90 -6.05 10.65
CA ASN A 37 2.33 -7.27 11.33
C ASN A 37 3.84 -7.22 11.61
N PRO A 38 4.26 -7.21 12.89
CA PRO A 38 5.68 -7.05 13.21
C PRO A 38 6.52 -8.27 12.85
N ASN A 39 5.90 -9.45 12.82
CA ASN A 39 6.52 -10.73 12.46
C ASN A 39 6.48 -11.01 10.96
N SER A 40 6.03 -10.05 10.14
CA SER A 40 6.06 -10.21 8.68
C SER A 40 7.49 -10.41 8.19
N SER A 41 7.64 -11.19 7.11
CA SER A 41 8.93 -11.43 6.49
C SER A 41 9.64 -10.11 6.16
N ALA A 42 10.92 -10.05 6.51
CA ALA A 42 11.79 -8.94 6.19
C ALA A 42 11.97 -8.79 4.67
N GLY A 43 12.25 -7.57 4.24
CA GLY A 43 12.66 -7.29 2.87
C GLY A 43 14.14 -7.61 2.64
N PRO A 44 14.72 -7.10 1.55
CA PRO A 44 16.13 -7.33 1.22
C PRO A 44 17.12 -6.71 2.23
N ASP A 45 16.63 -5.81 3.09
CA ASP A 45 17.38 -5.16 4.16
C ASP A 45 17.45 -5.98 5.46
N GLY A 46 16.68 -7.07 5.57
CA GLY A 46 16.70 -7.96 6.73
C GLY A 46 15.94 -7.46 7.95
N TYR A 47 15.29 -6.29 7.89
CA TYR A 47 14.54 -5.72 9.03
C TYR A 47 13.04 -6.02 8.92
N ASN A 48 12.48 -6.60 9.98
CA ASN A 48 11.04 -6.81 10.16
C ASN A 48 10.44 -5.75 11.10
N GLY A 49 9.14 -5.79 11.37
CA GLY A 49 8.49 -4.74 12.17
C GLY A 49 8.87 -4.75 13.66
N GLU A 50 9.30 -5.88 14.23
CA GLU A 50 9.82 -5.92 15.59
C GLU A 50 11.04 -5.00 15.75
N PHE A 51 11.96 -4.99 14.78
CA PHE A 51 13.09 -4.07 14.77
C PHE A 51 12.62 -2.60 14.88
N PHE A 52 11.64 -2.20 14.06
CA PHE A 52 11.16 -0.82 14.03
C PHE A 52 10.44 -0.41 15.32
N ARG A 53 9.73 -1.35 15.94
CA ARG A 53 9.04 -1.10 17.21
C ARG A 53 10.03 -1.02 18.37
N HIS A 54 10.98 -1.95 18.43
CA HIS A 54 11.97 -2.04 19.50
C HIS A 54 12.93 -0.85 19.50
N PHE A 55 13.39 -0.43 18.31
CA PHE A 55 14.35 0.67 18.16
C PHE A 55 13.70 2.01 17.78
N TRP A 56 12.37 2.15 17.95
CA TRP A 56 11.61 3.35 17.54
C TRP A 56 12.28 4.65 18.00
N ASP A 57 12.61 4.76 19.29
CA ASP A 57 13.17 6.00 19.85
C ASP A 57 14.57 6.34 19.29
N ILE A 58 15.28 5.37 18.73
CA ILE A 58 16.57 5.57 18.07
C ILE A 58 16.38 5.99 16.61
N ILE A 59 15.47 5.33 15.88
CA ILE A 59 15.35 5.50 14.42
C ILE A 59 14.28 6.49 13.97
N LYS A 60 13.39 6.93 14.87
CA LYS A 60 12.20 7.73 14.52
C LYS A 60 12.52 9.01 13.76
N ALA A 61 13.61 9.71 14.12
CA ALA A 61 14.00 10.95 13.45
C ALA A 61 14.28 10.72 11.96
N TYR A 62 14.98 9.63 11.63
CA TYR A 62 15.25 9.24 10.24
C TYR A 62 13.96 8.84 9.49
N LEU A 63 13.09 8.06 10.14
CA LEU A 63 11.83 7.64 9.53
C LEU A 63 10.90 8.83 9.25
N ILE A 64 10.83 9.79 10.16
CA ILE A 64 10.05 11.03 9.99
C ILE A 64 10.61 11.83 8.82
N SER A 65 11.92 12.10 8.81
CA SER A 65 12.58 12.85 7.73
C SER A 65 12.35 12.20 6.37
N SER A 66 12.62 10.90 6.23
CA SER A 66 12.43 10.18 4.96
C SER A 66 10.95 10.11 4.54
N THR A 67 10.02 10.07 5.50
CA THR A 67 8.59 10.13 5.19
C THR A 67 8.20 11.51 4.69
N HIS A 68 8.68 12.59 5.32
CA HIS A 68 8.38 13.95 4.85
C HIS A 68 8.96 14.20 3.46
N GLU A 69 10.20 13.80 3.21
CA GLU A 69 10.83 13.86 1.89
C GLU A 69 9.95 13.17 0.83
N TYR A 70 9.42 11.98 1.13
CA TYR A 70 8.51 11.27 0.22
C TYR A 70 7.24 12.09 -0.11
N PHE A 71 6.58 12.67 0.90
CA PHE A 71 5.37 13.48 0.70
C PHE A 71 5.66 14.82 -0.01
N GLN A 72 6.91 15.30 0.04
CA GLN A 72 7.38 16.47 -0.71
C GLN A 72 7.78 16.14 -2.16
N GLY A 73 7.63 14.87 -2.59
CA GLY A 73 7.97 14.43 -3.94
C GLY A 73 9.45 14.12 -4.15
N ILE A 74 10.26 14.08 -3.08
CA ILE A 74 11.65 13.64 -3.15
C ILE A 74 11.65 12.11 -3.30
N PRO A 75 12.44 11.54 -4.25
CA PRO A 75 12.52 10.10 -4.42
C PRO A 75 12.99 9.41 -3.14
N ILE A 76 12.24 8.41 -2.68
CA ILE A 76 12.65 7.62 -1.50
C ILE A 76 13.97 6.89 -1.74
N PRO A 77 14.78 6.70 -0.67
CA PRO A 77 16.03 5.96 -0.73
C PRO A 77 15.88 4.62 -1.45
N MET A 78 16.90 4.24 -2.23
CA MET A 78 16.85 2.99 -2.99
C MET A 78 16.62 1.77 -2.11
N ALA A 79 17.16 1.79 -0.89
CA ALA A 79 16.92 0.77 0.13
C ALA A 79 15.42 0.53 0.34
N PHE A 80 14.59 1.57 0.46
CA PHE A 80 13.15 1.43 0.71
C PHE A 80 12.43 0.81 -0.49
N ARG A 81 12.89 1.10 -1.70
CA ARG A 81 12.30 0.55 -2.95
C ARG A 81 12.75 -0.87 -3.26
N SER A 82 13.68 -1.43 -2.51
CA SER A 82 14.17 -2.78 -2.74
C SER A 82 13.11 -3.82 -2.38
N THR A 83 12.95 -4.83 -3.24
CA THR A 83 12.05 -5.95 -3.02
C THR A 83 12.65 -7.24 -3.58
N ASN A 84 12.54 -8.33 -2.82
CA ASN A 84 12.84 -9.67 -3.34
C ASN A 84 11.57 -10.29 -3.91
N ILE A 85 11.67 -11.15 -4.92
CA ILE A 85 10.51 -11.92 -5.41
C ILE A 85 10.76 -13.39 -5.06
N THR A 86 9.83 -13.98 -4.33
CA THR A 86 9.82 -15.40 -3.94
C THR A 86 8.65 -16.09 -4.59
N LEU A 87 8.84 -17.34 -5.03
CA LEU A 87 7.78 -18.14 -5.65
C LEU A 87 7.16 -19.08 -4.62
N ILE A 88 5.84 -18.98 -4.40
CA ILE A 88 5.09 -19.92 -3.57
C ILE A 88 4.30 -20.87 -4.47
N PRO A 89 4.45 -22.21 -4.31
CA PRO A 89 3.71 -23.17 -5.11
C PRO A 89 2.20 -23.07 -4.83
N LYS A 90 1.38 -23.10 -5.88
CA LYS A 90 -0.10 -23.16 -5.82
C LYS A 90 -0.59 -24.58 -5.54
N VAL A 91 0.15 -25.56 -6.04
CA VAL A 91 -0.20 -26.99 -6.04
C VAL A 91 1.00 -27.81 -5.60
N GLU A 92 0.73 -29.00 -5.07
CA GLU A 92 1.78 -29.97 -4.75
C GLU A 92 2.46 -30.45 -6.03
N GLY A 93 3.79 -30.57 -6.00
CA GLY A 93 4.56 -31.00 -7.16
C GLY A 93 4.62 -29.98 -8.31
N ALA A 94 4.50 -28.68 -8.02
CA ALA A 94 4.60 -27.58 -8.99
C ALA A 94 5.84 -27.68 -9.90
N ARG A 95 5.65 -27.65 -11.22
CA ARG A 95 6.73 -27.82 -12.23
C ARG A 95 6.86 -26.64 -13.18
N GLU A 96 5.75 -25.97 -13.49
CA GLU A 96 5.73 -24.88 -14.45
C GLU A 96 5.64 -23.53 -13.74
N ILE A 97 6.10 -22.45 -14.39
CA ILE A 97 6.06 -21.11 -13.78
C ILE A 97 4.63 -20.66 -13.42
N GLY A 98 3.63 -21.15 -14.17
CA GLY A 98 2.20 -20.92 -13.91
C GLY A 98 1.71 -21.55 -12.61
N ASP A 99 2.40 -22.58 -12.10
CA ASP A 99 2.08 -23.26 -10.85
C ASP A 99 2.51 -22.47 -9.62
N TYR A 100 3.25 -21.37 -9.80
CA TYR A 100 3.73 -20.54 -8.69
C TYR A 100 2.96 -19.23 -8.61
N ARG A 101 2.83 -18.71 -7.40
CA ARG A 101 2.45 -17.33 -7.10
C ARG A 101 3.74 -16.55 -6.82
N PRO A 102 4.08 -15.53 -7.62
CA PRO A 102 5.14 -14.62 -7.22
C PRO A 102 4.64 -13.77 -6.05
N ILE A 103 5.40 -13.76 -4.96
CA ILE A 103 5.20 -12.86 -3.83
C ILE A 103 6.43 -11.98 -3.73
N ALA A 104 6.20 -10.68 -3.72
CA ALA A 104 7.28 -9.74 -3.47
C ALA A 104 7.43 -9.52 -1.95
N LEU A 105 8.67 -9.46 -1.48
CA LEU A 105 9.06 -9.20 -0.10
C LEU A 105 9.70 -7.82 -0.06
N SER A 106 8.88 -6.81 0.21
CA SER A 106 9.33 -5.42 0.32
C SER A 106 9.95 -5.13 1.68
N THR A 107 10.79 -4.10 1.74
CA THR A 107 11.25 -3.55 3.02
C THR A 107 10.07 -3.13 3.90
N PHE A 108 10.26 -3.20 5.21
CA PHE A 108 9.25 -2.76 6.16
C PHE A 108 8.96 -1.26 6.06
N SER A 109 9.96 -0.44 5.74
CA SER A 109 9.79 0.99 5.47
C SER A 109 8.85 1.27 4.28
N SER A 110 8.93 0.47 3.20
CA SER A 110 7.98 0.59 2.08
C SER A 110 6.54 0.25 2.51
N LYS A 111 6.38 -0.80 3.32
CA LYS A 111 5.08 -1.19 3.88
C LYS A 111 4.51 -0.06 4.75
N MET A 112 5.36 0.57 5.55
CA MET A 112 4.99 1.72 6.39
C MET A 112 4.50 2.91 5.56
N LEU A 113 5.25 3.33 4.54
CA LEU A 113 4.83 4.43 3.65
C LEU A 113 3.49 4.13 2.97
N SER A 114 3.36 2.91 2.44
CA SER A 114 2.12 2.44 1.80
C SER A 114 0.94 2.43 2.77
N ARG A 115 1.17 2.06 4.04
CA ARG A 115 0.16 2.12 5.11
C ARG A 115 -0.29 3.55 5.40
N ILE A 116 0.64 4.51 5.48
CA ILE A 116 0.30 5.93 5.70
C ILE A 116 -0.58 6.45 4.55
N VAL A 117 -0.19 6.19 3.31
CA VAL A 117 -0.97 6.59 2.13
C VAL A 117 -2.36 5.94 2.13
N ALA A 118 -2.46 4.65 2.43
CA ALA A 118 -3.73 3.95 2.53
C ALA A 118 -4.64 4.52 3.63
N ASN A 119 -4.07 4.91 4.79
CA ASN A 119 -4.82 5.51 5.87
C ASN A 119 -5.39 6.89 5.49
N LYS A 120 -4.63 7.69 4.73
CA LYS A 120 -5.10 8.99 4.22
C LYS A 120 -6.13 8.85 3.09
N LEU A 121 -5.99 7.83 2.23
CA LEU A 121 -6.93 7.55 1.14
C LEU A 121 -8.25 6.94 1.61
N GLY A 122 -8.22 6.10 2.66
CA GLY A 122 -9.36 5.31 3.12
C GLY A 122 -10.67 6.10 3.27
N PRO A 123 -10.67 7.27 3.94
CA PRO A 123 -11.87 8.11 4.07
C PRO A 123 -12.47 8.61 2.75
N MET A 124 -11.65 8.70 1.70
CA MET A 124 -12.06 9.24 0.39
C MET A 124 -12.54 8.16 -0.58
N LEU A 125 -12.23 6.88 -0.32
CA LEU A 125 -12.60 5.79 -1.22
C LEU A 125 -14.11 5.73 -1.49
N ASN A 126 -14.95 6.06 -0.51
CA ASN A 126 -16.40 6.09 -0.68
C ASN A 126 -16.90 7.14 -1.68
N LYS A 127 -16.08 8.18 -1.95
CA LYS A 127 -16.38 9.22 -2.96
C LYS A 127 -15.95 8.80 -4.36
N ILE A 128 -14.91 7.97 -4.45
CA ILE A 128 -14.23 7.64 -5.72
C ILE A 128 -14.74 6.30 -6.28
N ILE A 129 -15.06 5.35 -5.41
CA ILE A 129 -15.43 3.99 -5.81
C ILE A 129 -16.95 3.90 -5.98
N SER A 130 -17.40 3.28 -7.07
CA SER A 130 -18.84 3.09 -7.32
C SER A 130 -19.49 2.18 -6.26
N PRO A 131 -20.78 2.39 -5.95
CA PRO A 131 -21.49 1.57 -4.98
C PRO A 131 -21.64 0.11 -5.41
N GLU A 132 -21.60 -0.19 -6.71
CA GLU A 132 -21.65 -1.54 -7.27
C GLU A 132 -20.36 -2.33 -7.05
N GLN A 133 -19.26 -1.67 -6.69
CA GLN A 133 -18.02 -2.36 -6.37
C GLN A 133 -18.12 -3.03 -4.99
N ALA A 134 -18.36 -4.34 -5.01
CA ALA A 134 -18.47 -5.16 -3.79
C ALA A 134 -17.12 -5.43 -3.12
N GLY A 135 -16.05 -5.53 -3.91
CA GLY A 135 -14.69 -5.67 -3.38
C GLY A 135 -14.14 -4.34 -2.86
N PHE A 136 -13.28 -4.43 -1.84
CA PHE A 136 -12.37 -3.33 -1.47
C PHE A 136 -13.08 -2.10 -0.85
N GLN A 137 -14.27 -2.29 -0.27
CA GLN A 137 -14.95 -1.26 0.53
C GLN A 137 -15.15 -1.73 1.96
N LYS A 138 -14.87 -0.86 2.93
CA LYS A 138 -15.08 -1.18 4.35
C LYS A 138 -16.56 -1.45 4.60
N GLY A 139 -16.89 -2.66 5.08
CA GLY A 139 -18.27 -3.06 5.38
C GLY A 139 -19.06 -3.61 4.18
N LYS A 140 -18.44 -3.75 3.00
CA LYS A 140 -18.98 -4.56 1.91
C LYS A 140 -18.20 -5.86 1.83
N ASP A 141 -18.94 -6.94 1.79
CA ASP A 141 -18.43 -8.29 1.87
C ASP A 141 -18.97 -9.05 0.65
N TYR A 142 -18.21 -10.00 0.11
CA TYR A 142 -18.64 -10.79 -1.07
C TYR A 142 -19.86 -11.68 -0.80
N THR A 143 -20.35 -11.69 0.44
CA THR A 143 -21.36 -12.58 1.00
C THR A 143 -22.79 -12.37 0.48
N THR A 144 -22.99 -11.56 -0.56
CA THR A 144 -24.20 -11.63 -1.42
C THR A 144 -24.11 -12.73 -2.49
N GLY A 145 -23.16 -13.66 -2.39
CA GLY A 145 -23.16 -14.93 -3.13
C GLY A 145 -22.49 -16.08 -2.35
N PRO A 146 -22.91 -17.35 -2.53
CA PRO A 146 -22.41 -18.46 -1.72
C PRO A 146 -21.10 -18.97 -2.30
N THR A 147 -19.96 -18.69 -1.65
CA THR A 147 -18.83 -19.62 -1.39
C THR A 147 -17.72 -18.86 -0.66
N ARG A 148 -17.11 -19.55 0.33
CA ARG A 148 -16.03 -19.13 1.23
C ARG A 148 -14.88 -18.36 0.55
N THR A 149 -14.38 -17.29 1.17
CA THR A 149 -13.08 -17.20 1.91
C THR A 149 -12.67 -15.73 2.11
N ASN A 150 -12.21 -15.39 3.32
CA ASN A 150 -11.53 -14.17 3.81
C ASN A 150 -11.69 -12.86 3.01
N ALA A 151 -12.43 -11.91 3.58
CA ALA A 151 -12.36 -10.51 3.17
C ALA A 151 -10.88 -10.06 3.12
N MET A 152 -10.37 -9.81 1.92
CA MET A 152 -9.05 -9.26 1.71
C MET A 152 -9.08 -7.82 2.19
N ASP A 153 -8.51 -7.57 3.37
CA ASP A 153 -8.43 -6.23 3.94
C ASP A 153 -7.71 -5.31 2.94
N LEU A 154 -8.18 -4.07 2.78
CA LEU A 154 -7.46 -3.00 2.07
C LEU A 154 -5.99 -2.91 2.55
N ARG A 155 -5.73 -3.35 3.80
CA ARG A 155 -4.41 -3.52 4.39
C ARG A 155 -3.49 -4.51 3.69
N GLU A 156 -3.99 -5.67 3.30
CA GLU A 156 -3.23 -6.70 2.60
C GLU A 156 -3.21 -6.42 1.10
N TYR A 157 -4.30 -5.89 0.55
CA TYR A 157 -4.40 -5.54 -0.86
C TYR A 157 -3.47 -4.40 -1.29
N MET A 158 -3.31 -3.31 -0.55
CA MET A 158 -2.34 -2.26 -0.95
C MET A 158 -0.89 -2.77 -0.94
N LEU A 159 -0.58 -3.70 -0.03
CA LEU A 159 0.70 -4.41 -0.05
C LEU A 159 0.76 -5.28 -1.31
N GLU A 160 -0.16 -6.21 -1.53
CA GLU A 160 -0.20 -7.10 -2.70
C GLU A 160 -0.25 -6.35 -4.04
N TRP A 161 -0.97 -5.23 -4.11
CA TRP A 161 -1.06 -4.36 -5.28
C TRP A 161 0.28 -3.66 -5.55
N TRP A 162 0.92 -3.09 -4.54
CA TRP A 162 2.27 -2.51 -4.67
C TRP A 162 3.30 -3.58 -5.04
N LEU A 163 3.21 -4.76 -4.43
CA LEU A 163 4.05 -5.94 -4.68
C LEU A 163 3.85 -6.48 -6.11
N SER A 164 2.62 -6.42 -6.64
CA SER A 164 2.26 -6.82 -8.01
C SER A 164 2.58 -5.75 -9.07
N HIS A 165 2.62 -4.46 -8.72
CA HIS A 165 2.70 -3.34 -9.69
C HIS A 165 3.98 -2.50 -9.57
N SER A 166 4.95 -2.89 -8.74
CA SER A 166 6.27 -2.23 -8.62
C SER A 166 7.13 -2.22 -9.91
N LYS A 167 6.63 -2.79 -11.03
CA LYS A 167 7.24 -2.69 -12.35
C LYS A 167 6.86 -1.43 -13.15
N THR A 168 5.97 -0.56 -12.67
CA THR A 168 5.57 0.63 -13.43
C THR A 168 5.78 1.91 -12.66
N SER A 169 6.80 2.66 -13.08
CA SER A 169 7.02 4.07 -12.76
C SER A 169 5.73 4.88 -12.84
N LEU A 170 5.51 5.76 -11.86
CA LEU A 170 4.45 6.78 -11.75
C LEU A 170 4.26 7.65 -13.02
N ARG A 171 5.17 7.59 -14.00
CA ARG A 171 5.00 8.21 -15.32
C ARG A 171 3.89 7.59 -16.18
N GLY A 172 3.46 6.37 -15.87
CA GLY A 172 2.40 5.68 -16.63
C GLY A 172 0.97 6.11 -16.27
N LEU A 173 0.74 6.68 -15.08
CA LEU A 173 -0.60 7.00 -14.58
C LEU A 173 -1.09 8.41 -14.95
N LEU A 174 -0.20 9.28 -15.45
CA LEU A 174 -0.53 10.65 -15.89
C LEU A 174 -0.52 10.82 -17.42
N ARG A 175 -0.50 9.71 -18.16
CA ARG A 175 -0.83 9.69 -19.60
C ARG A 175 -2.03 8.78 -19.81
N LYS A 176 -3.22 9.30 -19.57
CA LYS A 176 -4.45 8.98 -20.29
C LYS A 176 -5.53 9.99 -19.93
#